data_AF-A0A2E2SBV2-F1
#
_entry.id   AF-A0A2E2SBV2-F1
#
_cell.length_a   1.000
_cell.length_b   1.000
_cell.length_c   1.000
_cell.angle_alpha   90.00
_cell.angle_beta   90.00
_cell.angle_gamma   90.00
#
_symmetry.space_group_name_H-M   'P 1'
#
loop_
_entity.id
_entity.type
_entity.pdbx_description
1 polymer ?
#
loop_
_entity_poly.entity_id
_entity_poly.type
_entity_poly.pdbx_seq_one_letter_code
_entity_poly.pdbx_strand_id
1 'polypeptide(L)'
;MTEISFENHIMKQFDDELEEIRTRLMEMGGKVEQQLKNAILSIHNGDSKLAQDVIEQEKFIDQMEKDLDDSCILVIARRQPAASDLRLVMAVTKAVNDLERIGDEAKKIANHSIILSEEDNKKSGYPEVRHIGASVSKMLSDALTAFARFDAEAAMKTFNQDVQIDLEYKTALRELMTYMMEDPKSITHVINILWVVRSLERIGDHTKNLCEQIVFVVQGKDIRHD
;
A
#
# COMPACT_ATOMS: atom_id res chain seq x y z
N MET A 1 23.24 -10.21 10.25
CA MET A 1 22.52 -10.58 9.02
C MET A 1 22.38 -12.08 9.01
N THR A 2 21.22 -12.59 9.40
CA THR A 2 20.87 -14.00 9.19
C THR A 2 20.33 -14.06 7.77
N GLU A 3 21.14 -14.48 6.80
CA GLU A 3 20.62 -14.84 5.48
C GLU A 3 19.62 -15.97 5.69
N ILE A 4 18.35 -15.73 5.34
CA ILE A 4 17.35 -16.79 5.32
C ILE A 4 17.74 -17.71 4.17
N SER A 5 18.37 -18.83 4.48
CA SER A 5 18.41 -19.97 3.59
C SER A 5 17.07 -20.66 3.70
N PHE A 6 16.19 -20.47 2.72
CA PHE A 6 15.15 -21.47 2.47
C PHE A 6 15.90 -22.79 2.21
N GLU A 7 15.51 -23.88 2.88
CA GLU A 7 16.20 -25.16 2.71
C GLU A 7 16.14 -25.53 1.23
N ASN A 8 17.28 -25.91 0.62
CA ASN A 8 17.27 -26.39 -0.76
C ASN A 8 16.35 -27.62 -0.83
N HIS A 9 15.19 -27.47 -1.46
CA HIS A 9 14.22 -28.53 -1.50
C HIS A 9 14.72 -29.66 -2.41
N ILE A 10 14.48 -30.91 -2.02
CA ILE A 10 14.83 -32.09 -2.85
C ILE A 10 14.17 -31.98 -4.24
N MET A 11 13.01 -31.32 -4.32
CA MET A 11 12.33 -30.98 -5.56
C MET A 11 12.56 -29.51 -5.90
N LYS A 12 13.47 -29.24 -6.83
CA LYS A 12 13.72 -27.91 -7.40
C LYS A 12 12.45 -27.19 -7.86
N GLN A 13 11.46 -27.92 -8.35
CA GLN A 13 10.17 -27.37 -8.77
C GLN A 13 9.42 -26.64 -7.64
N PHE A 14 9.61 -27.04 -6.38
CA PHE A 14 8.98 -26.36 -5.26
C PHE A 14 9.65 -25.02 -4.95
N ASP A 15 10.99 -24.94 -5.04
CA ASP A 15 11.73 -23.67 -4.97
C ASP A 15 11.28 -22.72 -6.08
N ASP A 16 11.13 -23.23 -7.30
CA ASP A 16 10.66 -22.45 -8.45
C ASP A 16 9.23 -21.91 -8.23
N GLU A 17 8.32 -22.71 -7.63
CA GLU A 17 6.95 -22.30 -7.30
C GLU A 17 6.91 -21.19 -6.22
N LEU A 18 7.78 -21.26 -5.20
CA LEU A 18 7.89 -20.22 -4.16
C LEU A 18 8.45 -18.91 -4.72
N GLU A 19 9.46 -19.01 -5.59
CA GLU A 19 10.06 -17.87 -6.27
C GLU A 19 9.08 -17.19 -7.25
N GLU A 20 8.25 -17.98 -7.92
CA GLU A 20 7.19 -17.46 -8.78
C GLU A 20 6.17 -16.63 -7.98
N ILE A 21 5.70 -17.15 -6.85
CA ILE A 21 4.79 -16.42 -5.95
C ILE A 21 5.41 -15.10 -5.49
N ARG A 22 6.70 -15.13 -5.09
CA ARG A 22 7.42 -13.93 -4.68
C ARG A 22 7.52 -12.91 -5.82
N THR A 23 7.86 -13.36 -7.01
CA THR A 23 7.98 -12.50 -8.19
C THR A 23 6.66 -11.82 -8.51
N ARG A 24 5.56 -12.58 -8.54
CA ARG A 24 4.22 -12.07 -8.82
C ARG A 24 3.71 -11.11 -7.75
N LEU A 25 4.04 -11.34 -6.47
CA LEU A 25 3.75 -10.38 -5.40
C LEU A 25 4.47 -9.05 -5.63
N MET A 26 5.74 -9.07 -6.02
CA MET A 26 6.50 -7.85 -6.31
C MET A 26 6.00 -7.13 -7.56
N GLU A 27 5.54 -7.86 -8.57
CA GLU A 27 4.85 -7.28 -9.73
C GLU A 27 3.56 -6.57 -9.30
N MET A 28 2.75 -7.17 -8.44
CA MET A 28 1.54 -6.54 -7.88
C MET A 28 1.90 -5.28 -7.09
N GLY A 29 2.91 -5.37 -6.21
CA GLY A 29 3.41 -4.23 -5.43
C GLY A 29 3.83 -3.05 -6.30
N GLY A 30 4.58 -3.29 -7.37
CA GLY A 30 4.99 -2.24 -8.30
C GLY A 30 3.82 -1.60 -9.06
N LYS A 31 2.76 -2.36 -9.36
CA LYS A 31 1.52 -1.83 -9.96
C LYS A 31 0.77 -0.93 -8.98
N VAL A 32 0.61 -1.38 -7.74
CA VAL A 32 -0.04 -0.62 -6.66
C VAL A 32 0.72 0.67 -6.36
N GLU A 33 2.05 0.61 -6.27
CA GLU A 33 2.90 1.80 -6.07
C GLU A 33 2.71 2.84 -7.20
N GLN A 34 2.71 2.38 -8.46
CA GLN A 34 2.50 3.25 -9.61
C GLN A 34 1.08 3.85 -9.63
N GLN A 35 0.08 3.07 -9.21
CA GLN A 35 -1.30 3.51 -9.14
C GLN A 35 -1.48 4.60 -8.07
N LEU A 36 -0.91 4.42 -6.87
CA LEU A 36 -0.90 5.43 -5.81
C LEU A 36 -0.25 6.74 -6.29
N LYS A 37 0.93 6.63 -6.92
CA LYS A 37 1.65 7.79 -7.46
C LYS A 37 0.81 8.55 -8.49
N ASN A 38 0.13 7.84 -9.38
CA ASN A 38 -0.76 8.43 -10.38
C ASN A 38 -1.99 9.07 -9.75
N ALA A 39 -2.58 8.45 -8.72
CA ALA A 39 -3.72 9.00 -8.00
C ALA A 39 -3.36 10.34 -7.34
N ILE A 40 -2.22 10.40 -6.63
CA ILE A 40 -1.73 11.65 -6.01
C ILE A 40 -1.42 12.72 -7.08
N LEU A 41 -0.79 12.32 -8.19
CA LEU A 41 -0.48 13.23 -9.29
C LEU A 41 -1.74 13.80 -9.95
N SER A 42 -2.79 12.99 -10.09
CA SER A 42 -4.07 13.40 -10.67
C SER A 42 -4.72 14.52 -9.86
N ILE A 43 -4.71 14.41 -8.53
CA ILE A 43 -5.20 15.47 -7.63
C ILE A 43 -4.37 16.74 -7.79
N HIS A 44 -3.04 16.59 -7.80
CA HIS A 44 -2.16 17.74 -7.86
C HIS A 44 -2.34 18.55 -9.15
N ASN A 45 -2.51 17.87 -10.27
CA ASN A 45 -2.62 18.50 -11.59
C ASN A 45 -4.07 18.82 -11.98
N GLY A 46 -5.07 18.36 -11.22
CA GLY A 46 -6.47 18.39 -11.64
C GLY A 46 -6.69 17.55 -12.91
N ASP A 47 -5.95 16.44 -13.07
CA ASP A 47 -5.97 15.61 -14.27
C ASP A 47 -7.00 14.48 -14.14
N SER A 48 -8.23 14.75 -14.54
CA SER A 48 -9.33 13.78 -14.50
C SER A 48 -9.08 12.56 -15.38
N LYS A 49 -8.26 12.70 -16.44
CA LYS A 49 -7.92 11.58 -17.33
C LYS A 49 -6.99 10.60 -16.64
N LEU A 50 -5.94 11.12 -15.98
CA LEU A 50 -5.04 10.29 -15.19
C LEU A 50 -5.79 9.59 -14.04
N ALA A 51 -6.74 10.27 -13.42
CA ALA A 51 -7.61 9.66 -12.40
C ALA A 51 -8.48 8.53 -12.98
N GLN A 52 -9.04 8.71 -14.17
CA GLN A 52 -9.80 7.66 -14.85
C GLN A 52 -8.93 6.44 -15.17
N ASP A 53 -7.71 6.66 -15.65
CA ASP A 53 -6.75 5.59 -15.92
C ASP A 53 -6.44 4.78 -14.64
N VAL A 54 -6.31 5.44 -13.48
CA VAL A 54 -6.13 4.77 -12.17
C VAL A 54 -7.31 3.88 -11.80
N ILE A 55 -8.54 4.37 -12.01
CA ILE A 55 -9.77 3.62 -11.70
C ILE A 55 -9.89 2.38 -12.59
N GLU A 56 -9.49 2.49 -13.86
CA GLU A 56 -9.53 1.37 -14.80
C GLU A 56 -8.45 0.32 -14.52
N GLN A 57 -7.28 0.76 -14.06
CA GLN A 57 -6.17 -0.12 -13.70
C GLN A 57 -6.44 -1.00 -12.48
N GLU A 58 -7.34 -0.58 -11.58
CA GLU A 58 -7.65 -1.35 -10.35
C GLU A 58 -8.10 -2.79 -10.65
N LYS A 59 -8.88 -2.98 -11.72
CA LYS A 59 -9.40 -4.31 -12.08
C LYS A 59 -8.30 -5.33 -12.36
N PHE A 60 -7.11 -4.88 -12.74
CA PHE A 60 -5.97 -5.76 -12.93
C PHE A 60 -5.36 -6.17 -11.60
N ILE A 61 -5.34 -5.29 -10.60
CA ILE A 61 -4.88 -5.60 -9.25
C ILE A 61 -5.84 -6.61 -8.59
N ASP A 62 -7.16 -6.42 -8.72
CA ASP A 62 -8.18 -7.40 -8.28
C ASP A 62 -7.96 -8.80 -8.88
N GLN A 63 -7.49 -8.85 -10.13
CA GLN A 63 -7.23 -10.13 -10.80
C GLN A 63 -5.91 -10.74 -10.31
N MET A 64 -4.86 -9.92 -10.14
CA MET A 64 -3.57 -10.37 -9.59
C MET A 64 -3.73 -10.94 -8.17
N GLU A 65 -4.60 -10.33 -7.34
CA GLU A 65 -4.96 -10.82 -6.01
C GLU A 65 -5.48 -12.26 -6.07
N LYS A 66 -6.54 -12.50 -6.85
CA LYS A 66 -7.14 -13.83 -7.02
C LYS A 66 -6.16 -14.85 -7.54
N ASP A 67 -5.40 -14.50 -8.58
CA ASP A 67 -4.46 -15.43 -9.18
C ASP A 67 -3.32 -15.77 -8.21
N LEU A 68 -2.90 -14.85 -7.33
CA LEU A 68 -1.88 -15.07 -6.31
C LEU A 68 -2.41 -15.95 -5.17
N ASP A 69 -3.62 -15.67 -4.69
CA ASP A 69 -4.27 -16.47 -3.66
C ASP A 69 -4.46 -17.93 -4.09
N ASP A 70 -4.94 -18.15 -5.32
CA ASP A 70 -5.06 -19.49 -5.89
C ASP A 70 -3.70 -20.22 -5.95
N SER A 71 -2.63 -19.50 -6.27
CA SER A 71 -1.28 -20.05 -6.33
C SER A 71 -0.76 -20.44 -4.94
N CYS A 72 -0.98 -19.59 -3.93
CA CYS A 72 -0.65 -19.88 -2.54
C CYS A 72 -1.40 -21.12 -2.02
N ILE A 73 -2.71 -21.21 -2.30
CA ILE A 73 -3.53 -22.38 -1.92
C ILE A 73 -3.00 -23.66 -2.58
N LEU A 74 -2.68 -23.58 -3.88
CA LEU A 74 -2.16 -24.73 -4.64
C LEU A 74 -0.84 -25.23 -4.06
N VAL A 75 0.07 -24.33 -3.69
CA VAL A 75 1.35 -24.67 -3.06
C VAL A 75 1.12 -25.37 -1.72
N ILE A 76 0.27 -24.82 -0.85
CA ILE A 76 -0.05 -25.44 0.44
C ILE A 76 -0.62 -26.85 0.24
N ALA A 77 -1.60 -26.99 -0.65
CA ALA A 77 -2.30 -28.25 -0.89
C ALA A 77 -1.40 -29.34 -1.50
N ARG A 78 -0.48 -28.98 -2.39
CA ARG A 78 0.36 -29.94 -3.13
C ARG A 78 1.67 -30.28 -2.42
N ARG A 79 2.26 -29.33 -1.69
CA ARG A 79 3.64 -29.43 -1.21
C ARG A 79 3.75 -29.65 0.29
N GLN A 80 2.70 -29.34 1.06
CA GLN A 80 2.72 -29.41 2.53
C GLN A 80 4.00 -28.75 3.10
N PRO A 81 4.20 -27.45 2.84
CA PRO A 81 5.44 -26.74 3.14
C PRO A 81 5.89 -26.90 4.59
N ALA A 82 7.21 -26.91 4.79
CA ALA A 82 7.80 -26.90 6.12
C ALA A 82 7.53 -25.56 6.83
N ALA A 83 7.88 -25.45 8.12
CA ALA A 83 7.51 -24.30 8.94
C ALA A 83 7.97 -22.95 8.37
N SER A 84 9.17 -22.86 7.78
CA SER A 84 9.68 -21.64 7.15
C SER A 84 8.89 -21.25 5.91
N ASP A 85 8.61 -22.20 5.04
CA ASP A 85 7.97 -21.93 3.74
C ASP A 85 6.48 -21.69 3.92
N LEU A 86 5.86 -22.37 4.89
CA LEU A 86 4.49 -22.09 5.27
C LEU A 86 4.35 -20.66 5.82
N ARG A 87 5.31 -20.18 6.63
CA ARG A 87 5.31 -18.78 7.07
C ARG A 87 5.42 -17.83 5.89
N LEU A 88 6.28 -18.12 4.91
CA LEU A 88 6.41 -17.32 3.70
C LEU A 88 5.07 -17.26 2.94
N VAL A 89 4.47 -18.41 2.62
CA VAL A 89 3.22 -18.46 1.86
C VAL A 89 2.09 -17.73 2.61
N MET A 90 1.98 -17.92 3.93
CA MET A 90 0.99 -17.22 4.76
C MET A 90 1.22 -15.71 4.81
N ALA A 91 2.47 -15.26 4.85
CA ALA A 91 2.81 -13.85 4.81
C ALA A 91 2.51 -13.24 3.44
N VAL A 92 2.76 -13.97 2.35
CA VAL A 92 2.38 -13.54 0.99
C VAL A 92 0.88 -13.36 0.87
N THR A 93 0.05 -14.33 1.28
CA THR A 93 -1.42 -14.20 1.23
C THR A 93 -1.91 -12.95 1.98
N LYS A 94 -1.33 -12.64 3.15
CA LYS A 94 -1.68 -11.42 3.88
C LYS A 94 -1.23 -10.16 3.15
N ALA A 95 0.00 -10.16 2.63
CA ALA A 95 0.55 -9.04 1.87
C ALA A 95 -0.24 -8.76 0.58
N VAL A 96 -0.75 -9.79 -0.10
CA VAL A 96 -1.64 -9.66 -1.26
C VAL A 96 -2.89 -8.88 -0.90
N ASN A 97 -3.53 -9.21 0.22
CA ASN A 97 -4.71 -8.49 0.70
C ASN A 97 -4.38 -7.02 1.01
N ASP A 98 -3.30 -6.75 1.76
CA ASP A 98 -2.90 -5.37 2.05
C ASP A 98 -2.57 -4.56 0.78
N LEU A 99 -1.98 -5.19 -0.25
CA LEU A 99 -1.72 -4.54 -1.54
C LEU A 99 -2.99 -4.24 -2.33
N GLU A 100 -3.97 -5.15 -2.35
CA GLU A 100 -5.30 -4.89 -2.93
C GLU A 100 -5.93 -3.69 -2.23
N ARG A 101 -5.94 -3.67 -0.90
CA ARG A 101 -6.51 -2.57 -0.11
C ARG A 101 -5.87 -1.23 -0.40
N ILE A 102 -4.56 -1.20 -0.64
CA ILE A 102 -3.85 0.02 -1.04
C ILE A 102 -4.29 0.48 -2.42
N GLY A 103 -4.43 -0.42 -3.40
CA GLY A 103 -4.96 -0.10 -4.73
C GLY A 103 -6.37 0.48 -4.65
N ASP A 104 -7.20 -0.14 -3.83
CA ASP A 104 -8.60 0.23 -3.62
C ASP A 104 -8.73 1.63 -2.96
N GLU A 105 -7.84 1.99 -2.03
CA GLU A 105 -7.71 3.35 -1.49
C GLU A 105 -7.14 4.34 -2.53
N ALA A 106 -6.18 3.94 -3.37
CA ALA A 106 -5.68 4.77 -4.47
C ALA A 106 -6.77 5.09 -5.50
N LYS A 107 -7.66 4.13 -5.79
CA LYS A 107 -8.85 4.34 -6.61
C LYS A 107 -9.84 5.32 -5.96
N LYS A 108 -10.02 5.31 -4.63
CA LYS A 108 -10.84 6.33 -3.93
C LYS A 108 -10.24 7.73 -4.10
N ILE A 109 -8.93 7.86 -3.94
CA ILE A 109 -8.19 9.11 -4.20
C ILE A 109 -8.47 9.61 -5.64
N ALA A 110 -8.37 8.73 -6.64
CA ALA A 110 -8.66 9.08 -8.02
C ALA A 110 -10.12 9.50 -8.26
N ASN A 111 -11.10 8.83 -7.65
CA ASN A 111 -12.51 9.25 -7.73
C ASN A 111 -12.70 10.67 -7.18
N HIS A 112 -12.11 10.98 -6.03
CA HIS A 112 -12.15 12.34 -5.48
C HIS A 112 -11.39 13.35 -6.34
N SER A 113 -10.31 12.93 -7.03
CA SER A 113 -9.62 13.80 -8.00
C SER A 113 -10.53 14.26 -9.14
N ILE A 114 -11.39 13.38 -9.66
CA ILE A 114 -12.33 13.74 -10.74
C ILE A 114 -13.32 14.78 -10.22
N ILE A 115 -13.93 14.54 -9.06
CA ILE A 115 -14.88 15.47 -8.42
C ILE A 115 -14.23 16.85 -8.22
N LEU A 116 -13.02 16.86 -7.64
CA LEU A 116 -12.29 18.10 -7.37
C LEU A 116 -11.88 18.86 -8.64
N SER A 117 -11.64 18.14 -9.76
CA SER A 117 -11.29 18.77 -11.04
C SER A 117 -12.48 19.47 -11.72
N GLU A 118 -13.71 19.06 -11.41
CA GLU A 118 -14.95 19.65 -11.95
C GLU A 118 -15.41 20.86 -11.13
N GLU A 119 -14.91 21.01 -9.91
CA GLU A 119 -15.22 22.16 -9.06
C GLU A 119 -14.47 23.41 -9.58
N ASP A 120 -15.20 24.38 -10.13
CA ASP A 120 -14.71 25.64 -10.77
C ASP A 120 -13.93 26.59 -9.80
N ASN A 121 -13.71 26.14 -8.56
CA ASN A 121 -12.92 26.84 -7.56
C ASN A 121 -11.42 26.57 -7.78
N LYS A 122 -10.80 27.44 -8.58
CA LYS A 122 -9.35 27.67 -8.58
C LYS A 122 -8.89 28.17 -7.21
N LYS A 123 -8.77 27.28 -6.22
CA LYS A 123 -8.12 27.59 -4.94
C LYS A 123 -7.23 26.42 -4.52
N SER A 124 -5.93 26.66 -4.71
CA SER A 124 -4.79 25.95 -4.13
C SER A 124 -4.69 24.45 -4.37
N GLY A 125 -3.62 24.05 -5.07
CA GLY A 125 -3.14 22.67 -4.97
C GLY A 125 -2.84 22.36 -3.50
N TYR A 126 -3.45 21.30 -2.97
CA TYR A 126 -3.44 20.93 -1.55
C TYR A 126 -2.03 20.55 -1.09
N PRO A 127 -1.30 21.43 -0.39
CA PRO A 127 0.05 21.13 0.04
C PRO A 127 0.08 19.95 1.01
N GLU A 128 -0.97 19.78 1.81
CA GLU A 128 -1.13 18.72 2.80
C GLU A 128 -1.23 17.34 2.12
N VAL A 129 -2.06 17.23 1.07
CA VAL A 129 -2.18 15.99 0.27
C VAL A 129 -0.86 15.65 -0.39
N ARG A 130 -0.14 16.65 -0.92
CA ARG A 130 1.17 16.42 -1.54
C ARG A 130 2.18 15.90 -0.50
N HIS A 131 2.22 16.51 0.68
CA HIS A 131 3.18 16.16 1.71
C HIS A 131 2.93 14.74 2.24
N ILE A 132 1.72 14.47 2.71
CA ILE A 132 1.32 13.14 3.20
C ILE A 132 1.46 12.11 2.08
N GLY A 133 1.02 12.43 0.87
CA GLY A 133 1.13 11.54 -0.28
C GLY A 133 2.56 11.14 -0.60
N ALA A 134 3.51 12.07 -0.49
CA ALA A 134 4.93 11.77 -0.68
C ALA A 134 5.49 10.88 0.45
N SER A 135 5.14 11.17 1.71
CA SER A 135 5.53 10.37 2.88
C SER A 135 5.01 8.93 2.77
N VAL A 136 3.73 8.76 2.46
CA VAL A 136 3.08 7.45 2.32
C VAL A 136 3.61 6.67 1.09
N SER A 137 3.80 7.33 -0.06
CA SER A 137 4.38 6.68 -1.24
C SER A 137 5.79 6.17 -0.97
N LYS A 138 6.59 6.96 -0.24
CA LYS A 138 7.93 6.54 0.18
C LYS A 138 7.86 5.36 1.14
N MET A 139 6.96 5.40 2.12
CA MET A 139 6.78 4.30 3.08
C MET A 139 6.44 2.99 2.35
N LEU A 140 5.56 3.04 1.35
CA LEU A 140 5.21 1.87 0.53
C LEU A 140 6.42 1.34 -0.26
N SER A 141 7.16 2.22 -0.94
CA SER A 141 8.39 1.86 -1.66
C SER A 141 9.42 1.21 -0.72
N ASP A 142 9.63 1.77 0.46
CA ASP A 142 10.58 1.26 1.45
C ASP A 142 10.12 -0.11 2.00
N ALA A 143 8.81 -0.29 2.24
CA ALA A 143 8.23 -1.57 2.67
C ALA A 143 8.38 -2.66 1.59
N LEU A 144 8.09 -2.34 0.32
CA LEU A 144 8.26 -3.27 -0.80
C LEU A 144 9.74 -3.65 -1.01
N THR A 145 10.64 -2.67 -0.88
CA THR A 145 12.09 -2.92 -0.96
C THR A 145 12.56 -3.84 0.16
N ALA A 146 12.06 -3.62 1.39
CA ALA A 146 12.35 -4.50 2.52
C ALA A 146 11.78 -5.91 2.29
N PHE A 147 10.58 -6.02 1.71
CA PHE A 147 9.95 -7.31 1.41
C PHE A 147 10.75 -8.11 0.39
N ALA A 148 11.17 -7.47 -0.70
CA ALA A 148 11.97 -8.12 -1.76
C ALA A 148 13.28 -8.74 -1.24
N ARG A 149 13.84 -8.17 -0.16
CA ARG A 149 15.10 -8.60 0.46
C ARG A 149 14.91 -9.38 1.75
N PHE A 150 13.67 -9.56 2.22
CA PHE A 150 13.35 -10.04 3.57
C PHE A 150 14.17 -9.32 4.65
N ASP A 151 14.32 -8.02 4.52
CA ASP A 151 15.10 -7.19 5.45
C ASP A 151 14.21 -6.71 6.59
N ALA A 152 14.19 -7.48 7.68
CA ALA A 152 13.42 -7.14 8.88
C ALA A 152 13.89 -5.83 9.55
N GLU A 153 15.17 -5.45 9.42
CA GLU A 153 15.66 -4.21 10.02
C GLU A 153 15.14 -3.01 9.23
N ALA A 154 15.17 -3.08 7.89
CA ALA A 154 14.56 -2.08 7.03
C ALA A 154 13.04 -2.00 7.26
N ALA A 155 12.35 -3.14 7.36
CA ALA A 155 10.92 -3.18 7.66
C ALA A 155 10.59 -2.50 9.00
N MET A 156 11.38 -2.75 10.05
CA MET A 156 11.19 -2.07 11.35
C MET A 156 11.46 -0.56 11.27
N LYS A 157 12.44 -0.12 10.47
CA LYS A 157 12.67 1.31 10.26
C LYS A 157 11.47 1.97 9.58
N THR A 158 10.91 1.34 8.55
CA THR A 158 9.71 1.80 7.85
C THR A 158 8.49 1.80 8.76
N PHE A 159 8.27 0.73 9.54
CA PHE A 159 7.20 0.65 10.53
C PHE A 159 7.21 1.82 11.53
N ASN A 160 8.40 2.27 11.95
CA ASN A 160 8.54 3.40 12.87
C ASN A 160 8.33 4.78 12.21
N GLN A 161 8.34 4.89 10.88
CA GLN A 161 8.03 6.15 10.18
C GLN A 161 6.55 6.50 10.26
N ASP A 162 5.68 5.52 10.51
CA ASP A 162 4.24 5.66 10.67
C ASP A 162 3.85 6.73 11.70
N VAL A 163 4.60 6.83 12.81
CA VAL A 163 4.37 7.85 13.87
C VAL A 163 4.41 9.28 13.31
N GLN A 164 5.30 9.52 12.34
CA GLN A 164 5.42 10.83 11.70
C GLN A 164 4.27 11.10 10.73
N ILE A 165 3.84 10.08 9.96
CA ILE A 165 2.70 10.18 9.04
C ILE A 165 1.39 10.42 9.82
N ASP A 166 1.22 9.75 10.95
CA ASP A 166 0.11 9.95 11.89
C ASP A 166 0.01 11.40 12.38
N LEU A 167 1.16 12.02 12.66
CA LEU A 167 1.24 13.41 13.09
C LEU A 167 0.90 14.37 11.95
N GLU A 168 1.39 14.09 10.74
CA GLU A 168 1.07 14.85 9.52
C GLU A 168 -0.44 14.79 9.23
N TYR A 169 -1.05 13.60 9.31
CA TYR A 169 -2.48 13.41 9.17
C TYR A 169 -3.30 14.21 10.18
N LYS A 170 -2.96 14.12 11.48
CA LYS A 170 -3.64 14.90 12.54
C LYS A 170 -3.51 16.40 12.32
N THR A 171 -2.39 16.85 11.77
CA THR A 171 -2.16 18.27 11.47
C THR A 171 -3.02 18.72 10.29
N ALA A 172 -3.01 17.97 9.19
CA ALA A 172 -3.85 18.25 8.02
C ALA A 172 -5.34 18.29 8.39
N LEU A 173 -5.82 17.37 9.24
CA LEU A 173 -7.21 17.38 9.71
C LEU A 173 -7.58 18.70 10.43
N ARG A 174 -6.69 19.23 11.28
CA ARG A 174 -6.94 20.50 11.99
C ARG A 174 -6.95 21.70 11.04
N GLU A 175 -6.07 21.70 10.04
CA GLU A 175 -6.03 22.73 9.02
C GLU A 175 -7.30 22.73 8.18
N LEU A 176 -7.73 21.56 7.68
CA LEU A 176 -8.99 21.39 6.96
C LEU A 176 -10.21 21.86 7.79
N MET A 177 -10.27 21.54 9.07
CA MET A 177 -11.34 22.03 9.95
C MET A 177 -11.32 23.56 10.08
N THR A 178 -10.15 24.16 10.22
CA THR A 178 -10.01 25.62 10.29
C THR A 178 -10.52 26.27 9.01
N TYR A 179 -10.15 25.74 7.83
CA TYR A 179 -10.66 26.23 6.55
C TYR A 179 -12.19 26.15 6.44
N MET A 180 -12.81 25.05 6.91
CA MET A 180 -14.28 24.93 6.94
C MET A 180 -14.95 25.99 7.83
N MET A 181 -14.30 26.36 8.95
CA MET A 181 -14.82 27.38 9.88
C MET A 181 -14.66 28.80 9.31
N GLU A 182 -13.58 29.06 8.59
CA GLU A 182 -13.31 30.36 7.95
C GLU A 182 -14.23 30.64 6.76
N ASP A 183 -14.49 29.63 5.91
CA ASP A 183 -15.41 29.74 4.78
C ASP A 183 -16.37 28.54 4.73
N PRO A 184 -17.56 28.66 5.34
CA PRO A 184 -18.57 27.59 5.31
C PRO A 184 -19.04 27.19 3.91
N LYS A 185 -18.83 28.03 2.88
CA LYS A 185 -19.17 27.68 1.49
C LYS A 185 -18.18 26.66 0.91
N SER A 186 -16.99 26.52 1.50
CA SER A 186 -15.97 25.56 1.09
C SER A 186 -16.18 24.16 1.67
N ILE A 187 -17.14 23.94 2.59
CA ILE A 187 -17.30 22.68 3.32
C ILE A 187 -17.35 21.46 2.38
N THR A 188 -18.15 21.51 1.31
CA THR A 188 -18.25 20.40 0.35
C THR A 188 -16.91 20.06 -0.29
N HIS A 189 -16.17 21.09 -0.72
CA HIS A 189 -14.83 20.95 -1.30
C HIS A 189 -13.84 20.34 -0.30
N VAL A 190 -13.83 20.87 0.93
CA VAL A 190 -12.91 20.41 1.98
C VAL A 190 -13.23 18.98 2.42
N ILE A 191 -14.50 18.55 2.37
CA ILE A 191 -14.88 17.15 2.61
C ILE A 191 -14.26 16.20 1.56
N ASN A 192 -14.19 16.59 0.28
CA ASN A 192 -13.54 15.77 -0.75
C ASN A 192 -12.04 15.59 -0.46
N ILE A 193 -11.36 16.66 -0.02
CA ILE A 193 -9.94 16.59 0.40
C ILE A 193 -9.79 15.71 1.65
N LEU A 194 -10.70 15.82 2.60
CA LEU A 194 -10.69 15.02 3.82
C LEU A 194 -10.74 13.52 3.50
N TRP A 195 -11.54 13.11 2.50
CA TRP A 195 -11.57 11.72 2.05
C TRP A 195 -10.24 11.27 1.45
N VAL A 196 -9.60 12.11 0.65
CA VAL A 196 -8.26 11.84 0.10
C VAL A 196 -7.23 11.65 1.21
N VAL A 197 -7.22 12.55 2.20
CA VAL A 197 -6.29 12.50 3.34
C VAL A 197 -6.54 11.24 4.18
N ARG A 198 -7.81 10.84 4.35
CA ARG A 198 -8.17 9.57 5.00
C ARG A 198 -7.72 8.34 4.22
N SER A 199 -7.85 8.34 2.90
CA SER A 199 -7.34 7.23 2.07
C SER A 199 -5.81 7.11 2.16
N LEU A 200 -5.08 8.23 2.23
CA LEU A 200 -3.63 8.20 2.44
C LEU A 200 -3.24 7.63 3.81
N GLU A 201 -3.97 7.95 4.88
CA GLU A 201 -3.72 7.35 6.21
C GLU A 201 -3.92 5.82 6.18
N ARG A 202 -5.01 5.36 5.57
CA ARG A 202 -5.26 3.91 5.41
C ARG A 202 -4.20 3.19 4.60
N ILE A 203 -3.65 3.82 3.58
CA ILE A 203 -2.52 3.26 2.83
C ILE A 203 -1.29 3.14 3.73
N GLY A 204 -1.07 4.12 4.62
CA GLY A 204 -0.08 4.03 5.69
C GLY A 204 -0.28 2.77 6.54
N ASP A 205 -1.49 2.57 7.07
CA ASP A 205 -1.84 1.40 7.89
C ASP A 205 -1.57 0.07 7.15
N HIS A 206 -2.01 -0.07 5.90
CA HIS A 206 -1.76 -1.28 5.13
C HIS A 206 -0.27 -1.49 4.84
N THR A 207 0.48 -0.42 4.61
CA THR A 207 1.94 -0.48 4.42
C THR A 207 2.64 -0.92 5.71
N LYS A 208 2.14 -0.52 6.87
CA LYS A 208 2.62 -1.00 8.17
C LYS A 208 2.40 -2.50 8.32
N ASN A 209 1.21 -3.00 7.95
CA ASN A 209 0.93 -4.45 7.96
C ASN A 209 1.90 -5.24 7.07
N LEU A 210 2.31 -4.69 5.92
CA LEU A 210 3.36 -5.30 5.07
C LEU A 210 4.68 -5.43 5.83
N CYS A 211 5.08 -4.38 6.57
CA CYS A 211 6.30 -4.42 7.38
C CYS A 211 6.22 -5.49 8.48
N GLU A 212 5.06 -5.66 9.12
CA GLU A 212 4.81 -6.73 10.09
C GLU A 212 4.97 -8.13 9.47
N GLN A 213 4.47 -8.32 8.25
CA GLN A 213 4.62 -9.61 7.56
C GLN A 213 6.09 -9.96 7.31
N ILE A 214 6.93 -8.98 6.98
CA ILE A 214 8.38 -9.20 6.78
C ILE A 214 9.02 -9.67 8.09
N VAL A 215 8.72 -8.99 9.19
CA VAL A 215 9.26 -9.37 10.52
C VAL A 215 8.77 -10.75 10.92
N PHE A 216 7.51 -11.08 10.64
CA PHE A 216 6.96 -12.41 10.88
C PHE A 216 7.68 -13.50 10.06
N VAL A 217 7.95 -13.28 8.77
CA VAL A 217 8.68 -14.23 7.93
C VAL A 217 10.09 -14.48 8.46
N VAL A 218 10.80 -13.40 8.79
CA VAL A 218 12.23 -13.44 9.15
C VAL A 218 12.45 -13.93 10.58
N GLN A 219 11.68 -13.40 11.54
CA GLN A 219 11.92 -13.60 12.96
C GLN A 219 10.91 -14.56 13.61
N GLY A 220 9.80 -14.88 12.93
CA GLY A 220 8.71 -15.68 13.50
C GLY A 220 7.97 -14.97 14.64
N LYS A 221 8.09 -13.65 14.76
CA LYS A 221 7.48 -12.83 15.82
C LYS A 221 6.31 -12.03 15.27
N ASP A 222 5.33 -11.80 16.13
CA ASP A 222 4.22 -10.90 15.87
C ASP A 222 4.48 -9.59 16.61
N ILE A 223 4.59 -8.48 15.88
CA ILE A 223 4.92 -7.14 16.42
C ILE A 223 3.72 -6.20 16.46
N ARG A 224 2.50 -6.70 16.20
CA ARG A 224 1.26 -5.90 16.13
C ARG A 224 0.94 -5.07 17.39
N HIS A 225 1.60 -5.35 18.52
CA HIS A 225 1.37 -4.71 19.81
C HIS A 225 2.66 -4.33 20.56
N ASP A 226 3.81 -4.31 19.89
CA ASP A 226 5.11 -3.96 20.47
C ASP A 226 5.48 -2.47 20.29
#